data_AF-A0A525CC71-F1
#
_entry.id   AF-A0A525CC71-F1
#
_cell.length_a   1.000
_cell.length_b   1.000
_cell.length_c   1.000
_cell.angle_alpha   90.00
_cell.angle_beta   90.00
_cell.angle_gamma   90.00
#
_symmetry.space_group_name_H-M   'P 1'
#
loop_
_entity.id
_entity.type
_entity.pdbx_description
1 polymer ?
#
loop_
_entity_poly.entity_id
_entity_poly.type
_entity_poly.pdbx_seq_one_letter_code
_entity_poly.pdbx_strand_id
1 'polypeptide(L)' 'MLRGVGIALLPPRTIRGLLDSGDLSNPAWTGEPNETSVIMIRHKDRWCSPLLSRFMELVRDHMELPGS' A
#
# COMPACT_ATOMS: atom_id res chain seq x y z
N MET A 1 -19.33 -7.21 -3.57
CA MET A 1 -20.25 -7.19 -2.40
C MET A 1 -19.53 -7.91 -1.25
N LEU A 2 -19.09 -7.20 -0.21
CA LEU A 2 -18.62 -7.83 1.04
C LEU A 2 -19.86 -8.33 1.79
N ARG A 3 -20.00 -9.65 1.99
CA ARG A 3 -21.23 -10.25 2.55
C ARG A 3 -21.22 -10.40 4.08
N GLY A 4 -20.46 -9.59 4.82
CA GLY A 4 -20.49 -9.59 6.29
C GLY A 4 -20.14 -10.94 6.95
N VAL A 5 -19.36 -11.79 6.27
CA VAL A 5 -19.10 -13.18 6.68
C VAL A 5 -18.01 -13.28 7.76
N GLY A 6 -17.26 -12.20 8.04
CA GLY A 6 -16.19 -12.21 9.04
C GLY A 6 -15.33 -10.95 9.07
N ILE A 7 -14.18 -11.05 9.74
CA ILE A 7 -13.15 -10.01 9.88
C ILE A 7 -11.95 -10.37 8.98
N ALA A 8 -11.29 -9.36 8.42
CA ALA A 8 -10.08 -9.53 7.61
C ALA A 8 -9.00 -8.53 8.02
N LEU A 9 -7.74 -8.95 7.98
CA LEU A 9 -6.59 -8.05 8.09
C LEU A 9 -6.28 -7.50 6.70
N LEU A 10 -6.38 -6.18 6.55
CA LEU A 10 -6.21 -5.51 5.26
C LEU A 10 -5.25 -4.32 5.41
N PRO A 11 -4.39 -4.04 4.42
CA PRO A 11 -3.61 -2.82 4.41
C PRO A 11 -4.53 -1.58 4.38
N PRO A 12 -4.31 -0.58 5.25
CA PRO A 12 -5.21 0.59 5.35
C PRO A 12 -5.37 1.34 4.02
N ARG A 13 -4.32 1.40 3.20
CA ARG A 13 -4.34 2.05 1.89
C ARG A 13 -5.36 1.43 0.93
N THR A 14 -5.59 0.12 1.01
CA THR A 14 -6.51 -0.61 0.12
C THR A 14 -7.98 -0.35 0.44
N ILE A 15 -8.29 0.02 1.69
CA ILE A 15 -9.66 0.15 2.19
C ILE A 15 -10.03 1.57 2.63
N ARG A 16 -9.18 2.57 2.38
CA ARG A 16 -9.38 3.95 2.86
C ARG A 16 -10.77 4.50 2.53
N GLY A 17 -11.20 4.38 1.28
CA GLY A 17 -12.53 4.85 0.87
C GLY A 17 -13.69 4.14 1.56
N LEU A 18 -13.52 2.87 1.96
CA LEU A 18 -14.54 2.09 2.68
C LEU A 18 -14.57 2.41 4.18
N LEU A 19 -13.42 2.79 4.75
CA LEU A 19 -13.36 3.33 6.11
C LEU A 19 -14.01 4.71 6.15
N ASP A 20 -13.72 5.55 5.15
CA ASP A 20 -14.26 6.91 5.05
C ASP A 20 -15.78 6.91 4.78
N SER A 21 -16.30 5.91 4.04
CA SER A 21 -17.75 5.73 3.81
C SER A 21 -18.49 5.09 4.99
N GLY A 22 -17.77 4.47 5.93
CA GLY A 22 -18.36 3.69 7.03
C GLY A 22 -18.81 2.28 6.64
N ASP A 23 -18.53 1.83 5.41
CA ASP A 23 -18.79 0.45 4.96
C ASP A 23 -17.91 -0.57 5.70
N LEU A 24 -16.76 -0.14 6.20
CA LEU A 24 -15.86 -0.89 7.07
C LEU A 24 -15.55 -0.10 8.34
N SER A 25 -15.32 -0.83 9.43
CA SER A 25 -14.81 -0.26 10.69
C SER A 25 -13.49 -0.93 11.08
N ASN A 26 -12.60 -0.16 11.71
CA ASN A 26 -11.35 -0.68 12.25
C ASN A 26 -11.57 -1.06 13.72
N PRO A 27 -11.57 -2.36 14.08
CA PRO A 27 -11.65 -2.76 15.48
C PRO A 27 -10.40 -2.29 16.25
N ALA A 28 -10.55 -1.99 17.54
CA ALA A 28 -9.42 -1.63 18.42
C ALA A 28 -8.55 -2.87 18.72
N TRP A 29 -7.89 -3.39 17.69
CA TRP A 29 -7.01 -4.55 17.77
C TRP A 29 -5.80 -4.22 18.66
N THR A 30 -5.59 -5.04 19.70
CA THR A 30 -4.53 -4.82 20.71
C THR A 30 -3.28 -5.68 20.49
N GLY A 31 -3.20 -6.41 19.37
CA GLY A 31 -1.98 -7.13 18.99
C GLY A 31 -0.96 -6.23 18.31
N GLU A 32 0.25 -6.76 18.10
CA GLU A 32 1.34 -6.03 17.44
C GLU A 32 0.93 -5.51 16.05
N PRO A 33 1.43 -4.32 15.65
CA PRO A 33 1.20 -3.79 14.31
C PRO A 33 1.71 -4.76 13.24
N ASN A 34 0.88 -5.05 12.24
CA ASN A 34 1.32 -5.78 11.06
C ASN A 34 1.93 -4.80 10.06
N GLU A 35 3.16 -5.04 9.66
CA GLU A 35 3.83 -4.25 8.63
C GLU A 35 3.52 -4.80 7.23
N THR A 36 3.38 -3.92 6.25
CA THR A 36 3.26 -4.30 4.83
C THR A 36 4.08 -3.33 4.00
N SER A 37 5.05 -3.86 3.25
CA SER A 37 5.93 -3.08 2.39
C SER A 37 5.55 -3.21 0.93
N VAL A 38 5.70 -2.12 0.17
CA VAL A 38 5.61 -2.11 -1.29
C VAL A 38 7.01 -1.96 -1.86
N ILE A 39 7.45 -2.92 -2.68
CA ILE A 39 8.82 -2.97 -3.20
C ILE A 39 8.82 -2.86 -4.72
N MET A 40 9.61 -1.94 -5.26
CA MET A 40 9.89 -1.86 -6.69
C MET A 40 11.14 -2.69 -7.03
N ILE A 41 11.00 -3.69 -7.91
CA ILE A 41 12.08 -4.59 -8.30
C ILE A 41 12.40 -4.43 -9.78
N ARG A 42 13.69 -4.33 -10.11
CA ARG A 42 14.19 -4.37 -11.49
C ARG A 42 15.42 -5.26 -11.61
N HIS A 43 15.62 -5.88 -12.77
CA HIS A 43 16.86 -6.62 -13.05
C HIS A 43 17.99 -5.64 -13.36
N LYS A 44 19.11 -5.72 -12.62
CA LYS A 44 20.24 -4.79 -12.75
C LYS A 44 20.88 -4.82 -14.15
N ASP A 45 20.95 -6.01 -14.77
CA ASP A 45 21.64 -6.18 -16.06
C ASP A 45 20.71 -6.01 -17.28
N ARG A 46 19.41 -5.74 -17.05
CA ARG A 46 18.49 -5.44 -18.16
C ARG A 46 18.49 -3.95 -18.45
N TRP A 47 18.50 -3.62 -19.74
CA TRP A 47 18.38 -2.24 -20.22
C TRP A 47 17.26 -1.48 -19.50
N CYS A 48 17.58 -0.28 -19.01
CA CYS A 48 16.61 0.64 -18.44
C CYS A 48 16.34 1.74 -19.47
N SER A 49 15.13 1.76 -20.03
CA SER A 49 14.75 2.85 -20.92
C SER A 49 14.70 4.17 -20.13
N PRO A 50 14.97 5.31 -20.78
CA PRO A 50 14.85 6.63 -20.15
C PRO A 50 13.46 6.85 -19.52
N LEU A 51 12.41 6.36 -20.17
CA LEU A 51 11.03 6.41 -19.64
C LEU A 51 10.89 5.61 -18.34
N LEU A 52 11.45 4.40 -18.28
CA LEU A 52 11.41 3.58 -17.07
C LEU A 52 12.23 4.22 -15.95
N SER A 53 13.39 4.79 -16.24
CA SER A 53 14.17 5.56 -15.26
C SER A 53 13.34 6.69 -14.66
N ARG A 54 12.69 7.48 -15.52
CA ARG A 54 11.85 8.60 -15.07
C ARG A 54 10.65 8.15 -14.25
N PHE A 55 10.00 7.06 -14.64
CA PHE A 55 8.92 6.47 -13.84
C PHE A 55 9.40 6.08 -12.43
N MET A 56 10.55 5.43 -12.31
CA MET A 56 11.08 5.02 -11.01
C MET A 56 11.44 6.22 -10.12
N GLU A 57 11.91 7.32 -10.68
CA GLU A 57 12.12 8.59 -9.96
C GLU A 57 10.80 9.13 -9.42
N LEU A 58 9.79 9.26 -10.29
CA LEU A 58 8.47 9.76 -9.89
C LEU A 58 7.86 8.90 -8.78
N VAL A 59 8.00 7.58 -8.84
CA VAL A 59 7.50 6.70 -7.79
C VAL A 59 8.25 6.91 -6.48
N ARG A 60 9.58 7.13 -6.48
CA ARG A 60 10.31 7.47 -5.25
C ARG A 60 9.77 8.76 -4.64
N ASP A 61 9.65 9.82 -5.45
CA ASP A 61 9.17 11.13 -4.99
C ASP A 61 7.74 11.06 -4.40
N HIS A 62 6.88 10.18 -4.93
CA HIS A 62 5.47 10.07 -4.48
C HIS A 62 5.25 9.00 -3.41
N MET A 63 6.18 8.06 -3.23
CA MET A 63 6.10 7.01 -2.22
C MET A 63 6.90 7.33 -0.96
N GLU A 64 7.66 8.44 -0.91
CA GLU A 64 8.23 8.94 0.34
C GLU A 64 7.14 9.02 1.40
N LEU A 65 7.30 8.20 2.44
CA LEU A 65 6.40 8.18 3.58
C LEU A 65 6.65 9.45 4.37
N PRO A 66 5.63 10.28 4.68
CA PRO A 66 5.81 11.35 5.64
C PRO A 66 6.32 10.75 6.97
N GLY A 67 7.56 11.07 7.33
CA GLY A 67 8.21 10.65 8.59
C GLY A 67 9.14 9.43 8.51
N SER A 68 10.00 9.32 7.49
CA SER A 68 11.26 8.55 7.61
C SER A 68 12.38 9.42 8.16
#